data_AF-A0A4Z1PGM8-F1
#
_entry.id   AF-A0A4Z1PGM8-F1
#
_cell.length_a   1.000
_cell.length_b   1.000
_cell.length_c   1.000
_cell.angle_alpha   90.00
_cell.angle_beta   90.00
_cell.angle_gamma   90.00
#
_symmetry.space_group_name_H-M   'P 1'
#
loop_
_entity.id
_entity.type
_entity.pdbx_description
1 polymer ?
#
loop_
_entity_poly.entity_id
_entity_poly.type
_entity_poly.pdbx_seq_one_letter_code
_entity_poly.pdbx_strand_id
1 'polypeptide(L)'
;MKISNTQLAVAITACISLCAAYPKLIISGGTNVAEKFEDGLYRGWPGFLLPLLNVNIMDQAVHESSVRSTYNTRPWDRIYNLVRPDDYVVLEFGIEDEGDPQYRTKNGSLNLKASLPGTGDETVTVTYVVTDTKTLPNGTVVDVPGSARNQTEVVHTFGWYLKNMVIDMREANARVIISSRIPKNWNMAANGTTDTLDTNYKFRDYAQQVAEELKVDFVDHTYYTLRLLKELGPAESNKLYGHKSIGSPNRIGLDYLNMEGGRGMAESFYSPRICATPLFALPSYYDSPPNVSKLLSPNNLFSFKFHSRMEAALITPPATANTFIQGLRCSGSNLLSYLSDEGKAVKNVACSTR
;
A
#
# COMPACT_ATOMS: atom_id res chain seq x y z
N MET A 1 1.63 16.22 -53.36
CA MET A 1 2.91 16.42 -52.67
C MET A 1 3.54 15.05 -52.45
N LYS A 2 4.77 14.77 -52.92
CA LYS A 2 5.44 13.48 -52.65
C LYS A 2 6.32 13.63 -51.41
N ILE A 3 6.01 12.88 -50.36
CA ILE A 3 6.84 12.80 -49.15
C ILE A 3 8.10 12.00 -49.52
N SER A 4 9.28 12.53 -49.24
CA SER A 4 10.54 11.82 -49.55
C SER A 4 10.78 10.68 -48.56
N ASN A 5 11.58 9.67 -48.96
CA ASN A 5 11.95 8.57 -48.06
C ASN A 5 12.68 9.08 -46.80
N THR A 6 13.41 10.20 -46.88
CA THR A 6 14.01 10.88 -45.73
C THR A 6 12.97 11.54 -44.82
N GLN A 7 11.93 12.19 -45.36
CA GLN A 7 10.83 12.72 -44.55
C GLN A 7 10.02 11.60 -43.90
N LEU A 8 9.83 10.48 -44.60
CA LEU A 8 9.16 9.29 -44.06
C LEU A 8 9.98 8.65 -42.94
N ALA A 9 11.31 8.54 -43.10
CA ALA A 9 12.21 8.04 -42.06
C ALA A 9 12.19 8.94 -40.82
N VAL A 10 12.30 10.27 -40.98
CA VAL A 10 12.22 11.24 -39.86
C VAL A 10 10.86 11.16 -39.16
N ALA A 11 9.75 11.02 -39.90
CA ALA A 11 8.42 10.84 -39.32
C ALA A 11 8.30 9.51 -38.55
N ILE A 12 8.88 8.42 -39.04
CA ILE A 12 8.89 7.12 -38.37
C ILE A 12 9.76 7.18 -37.10
N THR A 13 10.96 7.76 -37.14
CA THR A 13 11.80 7.95 -35.95
C THR A 13 11.12 8.84 -34.91
N ALA A 14 10.45 9.92 -35.33
CA ALA A 14 9.67 10.78 -34.43
C ALA A 14 8.45 10.06 -33.83
N CYS A 15 7.72 9.24 -34.60
CA CYS A 15 6.61 8.44 -34.09
C CYS A 15 7.06 7.35 -33.10
N ILE A 16 8.22 6.72 -33.30
CA ILE A 16 8.75 5.72 -32.38
C ILE A 16 9.15 6.35 -31.03
N SER A 17 9.70 7.57 -31.03
CA SER A 17 9.99 8.33 -29.80
C SER A 17 8.76 8.89 -29.07
N LEU A 18 7.56 8.81 -29.65
CA LEU A 18 6.31 9.31 -29.05
C LEU A 18 5.43 8.23 -28.41
N CYS A 19 5.81 6.96 -28.50
CA CYS A 19 5.24 5.90 -27.66
C CYS A 19 5.93 5.91 -26.29
N ALA A 20 5.80 7.02 -25.56
CA ALA A 20 6.10 7.04 -24.13
C ALA A 20 5.14 6.07 -23.45
N ALA A 21 5.66 4.92 -23.01
CA ALA A 21 4.86 3.95 -22.26
C ALA A 21 4.28 4.65 -21.03
N TYR A 22 2.96 4.53 -20.83
CA TYR A 22 2.30 5.15 -19.68
C TYR A 22 3.02 4.78 -18.38
N PRO A 23 3.23 5.75 -17.47
CA PRO A 23 3.96 5.50 -16.23
C PRO A 23 3.25 4.42 -15.43
N LYS A 24 4.02 3.50 -14.85
CA LYS A 24 3.49 2.36 -14.12
C LYS A 24 3.25 2.75 -12.66
N LEU A 25 2.30 2.09 -12.01
CA LEU A 25 2.13 2.14 -10.57
C LEU A 25 2.69 0.84 -9.99
N ILE A 26 3.99 0.87 -9.66
CA ILE A 26 4.68 -0.26 -9.04
C ILE A 26 4.40 -0.17 -7.53
N ILE A 27 3.98 -1.27 -6.92
CA ILE A 27 3.57 -1.29 -5.50
C ILE A 27 4.42 -2.31 -4.76
N SER A 28 5.05 -1.88 -3.66
CA SER A 28 5.90 -2.69 -2.80
C SER A 28 5.38 -2.63 -1.37
N GLY A 29 5.37 -3.78 -0.71
CA GLY A 29 4.81 -3.89 0.63
C GLY A 29 4.81 -5.32 1.15
N GLY A 30 4.25 -5.47 2.35
CA GLY A 30 4.09 -6.75 3.03
C GLY A 30 2.73 -7.42 2.80
N THR A 31 2.29 -8.18 3.79
CA THR A 31 1.17 -9.13 3.68
C THR A 31 -0.17 -8.55 3.18
N ASN A 32 -0.60 -7.37 3.64
CA ASN A 32 -1.88 -6.78 3.18
C ASN A 32 -1.80 -6.08 1.82
N VAL A 33 -0.62 -6.08 1.21
CA VAL A 33 -0.34 -5.50 -0.10
C VAL A 33 -0.18 -6.62 -1.14
N ALA A 34 0.43 -7.75 -0.77
CA ALA A 34 0.70 -8.88 -1.67
C ALA A 34 -0.55 -9.46 -2.38
N GLU A 35 -0.45 -9.61 -3.71
CA GLU A 35 -1.57 -9.91 -4.62
C GLU A 35 -2.49 -11.05 -4.14
N LYS A 36 -1.89 -12.20 -3.75
CA LYS A 36 -2.60 -13.39 -3.27
C LYS A 36 -1.66 -14.35 -2.54
N PHE A 37 -2.17 -15.03 -1.52
CA PHE A 37 -1.48 -16.12 -0.81
C PHE A 37 -2.50 -17.11 -0.23
N GLU A 38 -2.02 -18.27 0.25
CA GLU A 38 -2.86 -19.39 0.74
C GLU A 38 -3.98 -19.75 -0.25
N ASP A 39 -3.61 -20.22 -1.44
CA ASP A 39 -4.50 -20.61 -2.55
C ASP A 39 -5.56 -19.56 -2.96
N GLY A 40 -5.30 -18.28 -2.65
CA GLY A 40 -6.19 -17.16 -2.98
C GLY A 40 -7.26 -16.85 -1.92
N LEU A 41 -7.17 -17.46 -0.73
CA LEU A 41 -8.02 -17.11 0.42
C LEU A 41 -7.83 -15.65 0.86
N TYR A 42 -6.60 -15.14 0.72
CA TYR A 42 -6.22 -13.78 1.08
C TYR A 42 -5.85 -12.97 -0.15
N ARG A 43 -6.13 -11.66 -0.09
CA ARG A 43 -5.89 -10.76 -1.21
C ARG A 43 -5.51 -9.35 -0.76
N GLY A 44 -4.34 -8.90 -1.21
CA GLY A 44 -3.90 -7.52 -1.02
C GLY A 44 -4.78 -6.51 -1.75
N TRP A 45 -4.74 -5.26 -1.28
CA TRP A 45 -5.53 -4.16 -1.86
C TRP A 45 -5.14 -3.72 -3.29
N PRO A 46 -3.87 -3.80 -3.76
CA PRO A 46 -3.47 -3.32 -5.10
C PRO A 46 -4.31 -3.87 -6.26
N GLY A 47 -4.67 -5.16 -6.20
CA GLY A 47 -5.46 -5.83 -7.24
C GLY A 47 -6.88 -5.26 -7.44
N PHE A 48 -7.38 -4.45 -6.51
CA PHE A 48 -8.69 -3.81 -6.57
C PHE A 48 -8.65 -2.35 -7.03
N LEU A 49 -7.46 -1.80 -7.34
CA LEU A 49 -7.32 -0.45 -7.90
C LEU A 49 -7.67 -0.36 -9.39
N LEU A 50 -7.64 -1.46 -10.15
CA LEU A 50 -7.93 -1.48 -11.60
C LEU A 50 -9.25 -0.77 -12.01
N PRO A 51 -10.40 -0.95 -11.32
CA PRO A 51 -11.61 -0.20 -11.62
C PRO A 51 -11.57 1.28 -11.17
N LEU A 52 -10.60 1.68 -10.34
CA LEU A 52 -10.45 3.03 -9.81
C LEU A 52 -9.42 3.86 -10.60
N LEU A 53 -8.42 3.20 -11.21
CA LEU A 53 -7.25 3.81 -11.84
C LEU A 53 -7.00 3.28 -13.25
N ASN A 54 -6.86 4.20 -14.21
CA ASN A 54 -6.36 3.88 -15.54
C ASN A 54 -4.82 4.00 -15.57
N VAL A 55 -4.16 3.03 -14.95
CA VAL A 55 -2.70 2.93 -14.86
C VAL A 55 -2.26 1.46 -14.90
N ASN A 56 -1.07 1.18 -15.45
CA ASN A 56 -0.48 -0.16 -15.40
C ASN A 56 0.02 -0.45 -13.98
N ILE A 57 -0.75 -1.21 -13.21
CA ILE A 57 -0.43 -1.58 -11.83
C ILE A 57 0.47 -2.81 -11.84
N MET A 58 1.63 -2.70 -11.19
CA MET A 58 2.57 -3.81 -11.00
C MET A 58 2.75 -4.05 -9.50
N ASP A 59 1.92 -4.92 -8.94
CA ASP A 59 2.08 -5.41 -7.58
C ASP A 59 3.36 -6.26 -7.50
N GLN A 60 4.30 -5.83 -6.67
CA GLN A 60 5.57 -6.49 -6.36
C GLN A 60 5.70 -6.75 -4.84
N ALA A 61 4.61 -6.60 -4.08
CA ALA A 61 4.59 -6.89 -2.66
C ALA A 61 4.73 -8.39 -2.38
N VAL A 62 5.35 -8.72 -1.25
CA VAL A 62 5.66 -10.10 -0.87
C VAL A 62 4.95 -10.42 0.44
N HIS A 63 4.26 -11.55 0.48
CA HIS A 63 3.65 -12.04 1.71
C HIS A 63 4.74 -12.27 2.77
N GLU A 64 4.47 -11.88 4.02
CA GLU A 64 5.41 -11.98 5.13
C GLU A 64 6.73 -11.17 5.01
N SER A 65 6.82 -10.19 4.09
CA SER A 65 7.96 -9.26 4.04
C SER A 65 7.75 -7.97 4.83
N SER A 66 8.83 -7.53 5.49
CA SER A 66 8.96 -6.24 6.18
C SER A 66 9.75 -5.24 5.32
N VAL A 67 9.92 -3.98 5.75
CA VAL A 67 10.79 -3.06 5.00
C VAL A 67 12.24 -3.57 4.99
N ARG A 68 12.71 -4.09 6.14
CA ARG A 68 14.03 -4.71 6.32
C ARG A 68 14.23 -5.91 5.38
N SER A 69 13.33 -6.89 5.40
CA SER A 69 13.54 -8.12 4.62
C SER A 69 13.34 -7.90 3.13
N THR A 70 12.52 -6.92 2.73
CA THR A 70 12.40 -6.48 1.33
C THR A 70 13.69 -5.83 0.85
N TYR A 71 14.21 -4.85 1.59
CA TYR A 71 15.43 -4.10 1.22
C TYR A 71 16.68 -4.99 1.18
N ASN A 72 16.86 -5.83 2.19
CA ASN A 72 18.05 -6.68 2.33
C ASN A 72 18.06 -7.90 1.39
N THR A 73 17.05 -8.08 0.52
CA THR A 73 16.95 -9.26 -0.35
C THR A 73 16.41 -8.94 -1.76
N ARG A 74 16.35 -9.98 -2.61
CA ARG A 74 15.99 -9.90 -4.04
C ARG A 74 14.68 -9.15 -4.43
N PRO A 75 13.64 -8.98 -3.58
CA PRO A 75 12.46 -8.21 -3.96
C PRO A 75 12.77 -6.75 -4.28
N TRP A 76 13.67 -6.09 -3.52
CA TRP A 76 14.01 -4.70 -3.80
C TRP A 76 14.81 -4.54 -5.09
N ASP A 77 15.82 -5.41 -5.32
CA ASP A 77 16.56 -5.48 -6.60
C ASP A 77 15.60 -5.62 -7.80
N ARG A 78 14.55 -6.44 -7.67
CA ARG A 78 13.55 -6.64 -8.73
C ARG A 78 12.78 -5.36 -9.04
N ILE A 79 12.38 -4.62 -8.01
CA ILE A 79 11.66 -3.34 -8.15
C ILE A 79 12.59 -2.32 -8.80
N TYR A 80 13.81 -2.15 -8.29
CA TYR A 80 14.81 -1.24 -8.84
C TYR A 80 15.07 -1.48 -10.34
N ASN A 81 15.20 -2.74 -10.75
CA ASN A 81 15.40 -3.11 -12.17
C ASN A 81 14.12 -3.04 -13.04
N LEU A 82 12.92 -2.94 -12.45
CA LEU A 82 11.64 -2.81 -13.17
C LEU A 82 11.28 -1.34 -13.43
N VAL A 83 11.74 -0.45 -12.56
CA VAL A 83 11.48 0.99 -12.57
C VAL A 83 12.14 1.68 -13.77
N ARG A 84 11.47 2.72 -14.26
CA ARG A 84 11.88 3.63 -15.32
C ARG A 84 11.56 5.06 -14.87
N PRO A 85 12.18 6.08 -15.50
CA PRO A 85 11.82 7.47 -15.27
C PRO A 85 10.30 7.71 -15.38
N ASP A 86 9.78 8.57 -14.51
CA ASP A 86 8.36 8.92 -14.35
C ASP A 86 7.39 7.81 -13.88
N ASP A 87 7.86 6.59 -13.62
CA ASP A 87 7.05 5.60 -12.89
C ASP A 87 6.71 6.09 -11.47
N TYR A 88 5.62 5.55 -10.92
CA TYR A 88 5.23 5.71 -9.52
C TYR A 88 5.55 4.45 -8.74
N VAL A 89 6.11 4.64 -7.53
CA VAL A 89 6.45 3.55 -6.61
C VAL A 89 5.76 3.78 -5.28
N VAL A 90 4.81 2.92 -4.92
CA VAL A 90 4.15 2.93 -3.61
C VAL A 90 4.90 2.03 -2.65
N LEU A 91 5.24 2.54 -1.47
CA LEU A 91 5.88 1.79 -0.38
C LEU A 91 4.91 1.68 0.80
N GLU A 92 4.48 0.46 1.17
CA GLU A 92 3.58 0.21 2.30
C GLU A 92 4.07 -0.95 3.19
N PHE A 93 4.72 -0.60 4.30
CA PHE A 93 5.32 -1.55 5.25
C PHE A 93 4.93 -1.22 6.70
N GLY A 94 5.28 -2.12 7.65
CA GLY A 94 5.06 -1.89 9.08
C GLY A 94 4.30 -3.00 9.82
N ILE A 95 3.79 -4.05 9.15
CA ILE A 95 3.15 -5.20 9.82
C ILE A 95 4.23 -6.15 10.33
N GLU A 96 5.02 -6.68 9.39
CA GLU A 96 6.10 -7.64 9.64
C GLU A 96 7.34 -7.00 10.31
N ASP A 97 7.37 -5.67 10.35
CA ASP A 97 8.37 -4.86 11.05
C ASP A 97 8.15 -4.84 12.58
N GLU A 98 7.00 -5.32 13.06
CA GLU A 98 6.70 -5.45 14.50
C GLU A 98 7.67 -6.41 15.22
N GLY A 99 8.10 -5.99 16.42
CA GLY A 99 8.90 -6.80 17.33
C GLY A 99 10.19 -6.09 17.77
N ASP A 100 11.14 -6.91 18.20
CA ASP A 100 12.51 -6.53 18.53
C ASP A 100 13.44 -7.44 17.68
N PRO A 101 14.32 -6.89 16.81
CA PRO A 101 15.23 -7.67 15.99
C PRO A 101 16.29 -8.44 16.78
N GLN A 102 16.53 -8.08 18.06
CA GLN A 102 17.43 -8.80 18.97
C GLN A 102 16.74 -9.91 19.76
N TYR A 103 15.40 -9.94 19.81
CA TYR A 103 14.66 -10.91 20.61
C TYR A 103 14.90 -12.33 20.09
N ARG A 104 15.38 -13.20 20.99
CA ARG A 104 15.54 -14.63 20.74
C ARG A 104 14.40 -15.43 21.37
N THR A 105 13.84 -16.32 20.57
CA THR A 105 12.95 -17.39 21.06
C THR A 105 13.72 -18.38 21.95
N LYS A 106 12.99 -19.27 22.65
CA LYS A 106 13.60 -20.29 23.54
C LYS A 106 14.59 -21.24 22.83
N ASN A 107 14.47 -21.41 21.51
CA ASN A 107 15.38 -22.18 20.65
C ASN A 107 16.45 -21.31 19.96
N GLY A 108 16.62 -20.05 20.36
CA GLY A 108 17.69 -19.15 19.90
C GLY A 108 17.43 -18.43 18.56
N SER A 109 16.32 -18.71 17.89
CA SER A 109 15.92 -18.08 16.61
C SER A 109 15.58 -16.60 16.81
N LEU A 110 15.88 -15.78 15.79
CA LEU A 110 15.56 -14.35 15.75
C LEU A 110 14.34 -14.08 14.86
N ASN A 111 13.62 -13.00 15.13
CA ASN A 111 12.74 -12.41 14.13
C ASN A 111 13.58 -11.63 13.10
N LEU A 112 13.79 -12.23 11.92
CA LEU A 112 14.54 -11.61 10.82
C LEU A 112 13.73 -10.57 10.03
N LYS A 113 12.44 -10.38 10.36
CA LYS A 113 11.57 -9.38 9.73
C LYS A 113 11.58 -8.05 10.47
N ALA A 114 11.55 -8.06 11.81
CA ALA A 114 11.49 -6.84 12.62
C ALA A 114 12.61 -5.84 12.28
N SER A 115 12.27 -4.56 12.15
CA SER A 115 13.24 -3.46 12.05
C SER A 115 13.39 -2.76 13.40
N LEU A 116 14.43 -1.93 13.58
CA LEU A 116 14.45 -1.04 14.76
C LEU A 116 13.33 0.02 14.66
N PRO A 117 12.75 0.46 15.79
CA PRO A 117 11.79 1.56 15.80
C PRO A 117 12.50 2.89 15.48
N GLY A 118 11.75 3.85 14.91
CA GLY A 118 12.23 5.20 14.64
C GLY A 118 12.58 5.47 13.17
N THR A 119 13.20 6.62 12.96
CA THR A 119 13.53 7.19 11.63
C THR A 119 14.97 7.69 11.53
N GLY A 120 15.76 7.59 12.61
CA GLY A 120 17.17 7.94 12.64
C GLY A 120 18.10 6.83 12.14
N ASP A 121 19.39 7.06 12.32
CA ASP A 121 20.46 6.16 11.87
C ASP A 121 20.83 5.09 12.92
N GLU A 122 19.97 4.83 13.91
CA GLU A 122 20.21 3.81 14.91
C GLU A 122 20.32 2.42 14.28
N THR A 123 21.34 1.66 14.71
CA THR A 123 21.60 0.31 14.21
C THR A 123 21.83 -0.69 15.33
N VAL A 124 21.57 -1.97 15.06
CA VAL A 124 22.05 -3.06 15.90
C VAL A 124 22.59 -4.23 15.07
N THR A 125 23.73 -4.76 15.49
CA THR A 125 24.32 -5.95 14.88
C THR A 125 23.69 -7.21 15.47
N VAL A 126 23.14 -8.06 14.60
CA VAL A 126 22.61 -9.38 14.96
C VAL A 126 23.42 -10.48 14.29
N THR A 127 23.56 -11.63 14.96
CA THR A 127 24.19 -12.84 14.41
C THR A 127 23.23 -14.02 14.53
N TYR A 128 23.02 -14.75 13.45
CA TYR A 128 22.13 -15.91 13.36
C TYR A 128 22.73 -16.98 12.46
N VAL A 129 22.26 -18.22 12.60
CA VAL A 129 22.68 -19.31 11.70
C VAL A 129 21.78 -19.29 10.46
N VAL A 130 22.40 -19.32 9.28
CA VAL A 130 21.72 -19.62 8.01
C VAL A 130 22.16 -20.98 7.51
N THR A 131 21.21 -21.73 6.97
CA THR A 131 21.42 -23.02 6.31
C THR A 131 20.93 -22.87 4.87
N ASP A 132 21.70 -23.33 3.89
CA ASP A 132 21.26 -23.32 2.50
C ASP A 132 20.19 -24.40 2.32
N THR A 133 19.17 -24.12 1.50
CA THR A 133 18.10 -25.06 1.20
C THR A 133 18.11 -25.43 -0.29
N LYS A 134 17.65 -26.65 -0.60
CA LYS A 134 17.43 -27.11 -1.97
C LYS A 134 16.02 -27.67 -2.14
N THR A 135 15.41 -27.39 -3.28
CA THR A 135 14.14 -28.00 -3.67
C THR A 135 14.40 -29.33 -4.37
N LEU A 136 13.80 -30.41 -3.88
CA LEU A 136 13.82 -31.74 -4.48
C LEU A 136 12.81 -31.81 -5.66
N PRO A 137 12.94 -32.79 -6.58
CA PRO A 137 12.05 -32.90 -7.76
C PRO A 137 10.55 -33.03 -7.45
N ASN A 138 10.19 -33.44 -6.24
CA ASN A 138 8.82 -33.53 -5.74
C ASN A 138 8.32 -32.21 -5.09
N GLY A 139 9.09 -31.13 -5.16
CA GLY A 139 8.78 -29.84 -4.54
C GLY A 139 9.18 -29.70 -3.07
N THR A 140 9.66 -30.77 -2.41
CA THR A 140 10.07 -30.67 -1.00
C THR A 140 11.35 -29.85 -0.86
N VAL A 141 11.32 -28.80 -0.04
CA VAL A 141 12.51 -28.04 0.35
C VAL A 141 13.20 -28.75 1.51
N VAL A 142 14.52 -28.98 1.39
CA VAL A 142 15.34 -29.60 2.43
C VAL A 142 16.63 -28.80 2.66
N ASP A 143 17.11 -28.79 3.89
CA ASP A 143 18.42 -28.23 4.24
C ASP A 143 19.54 -28.98 3.50
N VAL A 144 20.57 -28.24 3.10
CA VAL A 144 21.83 -28.78 2.57
C VAL A 144 22.73 -29.11 3.76
N PRO A 145 23.04 -30.41 4.02
CA PRO A 145 23.84 -30.79 5.17
C PRO A 145 25.22 -30.12 5.15
N GLY A 146 25.64 -29.57 6.29
CA GLY A 146 26.94 -28.88 6.43
C GLY A 146 26.99 -27.44 5.90
N SER A 147 25.91 -26.88 5.36
CA SER A 147 25.84 -25.49 4.89
C SER A 147 25.62 -24.44 6.00
N ALA A 148 25.33 -24.91 7.22
CA ALA A 148 25.04 -24.07 8.38
C ALA A 148 26.22 -23.16 8.73
N ARG A 149 26.00 -21.84 8.69
CA ARG A 149 27.02 -20.81 8.93
C ARG A 149 26.44 -19.64 9.71
N ASN A 150 27.29 -18.94 10.47
CA ASN A 150 26.91 -17.69 11.10
C ASN A 150 26.82 -16.57 10.05
N GLN A 151 25.63 -16.01 9.87
CA GLN A 151 25.39 -14.73 9.22
C GLN A 151 25.40 -13.63 10.28
N THR A 152 26.06 -12.51 9.97
CA THR A 152 25.95 -11.27 10.74
C THR A 152 25.28 -10.22 9.87
N GLU A 153 24.38 -9.44 10.44
CA GLU A 153 23.60 -8.40 9.77
C GLU A 153 23.57 -7.15 10.65
N VAL A 154 23.68 -5.98 10.02
CA VAL A 154 23.40 -4.69 10.67
C VAL A 154 21.95 -4.33 10.38
N VAL A 155 21.13 -4.25 11.43
CA VAL A 155 19.71 -3.94 11.36
C VAL A 155 19.52 -2.46 11.64
N HIS A 156 18.88 -1.75 10.72
CA HIS A 156 18.61 -0.31 10.81
C HIS A 156 17.19 -0.01 11.30
N THR A 157 16.87 1.26 11.51
CA THR A 157 15.49 1.71 11.79
C THR A 157 14.57 1.52 10.60
N PHE A 158 13.27 1.40 10.88
CA PHE A 158 12.21 1.37 9.87
C PHE A 158 12.31 2.55 8.90
N GLY A 159 12.50 3.76 9.43
CA GLY A 159 12.62 4.95 8.59
C GLY A 159 13.92 5.01 7.79
N TRP A 160 15.04 4.49 8.30
CA TRP A 160 16.29 4.38 7.53
C TRP A 160 16.09 3.56 6.25
N TYR A 161 15.42 2.40 6.34
CA TYR A 161 15.14 1.58 5.15
C TYR A 161 14.23 2.31 4.16
N LEU A 162 13.14 2.94 4.62
CA LEU A 162 12.29 3.75 3.73
C LEU A 162 13.05 4.92 3.08
N LYS A 163 13.97 5.57 3.80
CA LYS A 163 14.79 6.66 3.25
C LYS A 163 15.68 6.18 2.12
N ASN A 164 16.36 5.05 2.28
CA ASN A 164 17.21 4.48 1.23
C ASN A 164 16.36 4.01 0.03
N MET A 165 15.23 3.34 0.26
CA MET A 165 14.29 3.01 -0.82
C MET A 165 13.85 4.26 -1.60
N VAL A 166 13.59 5.39 -0.93
CA VAL A 166 13.24 6.65 -1.62
C VAL A 166 14.43 7.22 -2.42
N ILE A 167 15.66 7.10 -1.91
CA ILE A 167 16.88 7.53 -2.61
C ILE A 167 17.08 6.71 -3.89
N ASP A 168 17.06 5.38 -3.80
CA ASP A 168 17.22 4.49 -4.96
C ASP A 168 16.20 4.81 -6.07
N MET A 169 14.94 5.03 -5.69
CA MET A 169 13.89 5.35 -6.66
C MET A 169 14.06 6.74 -7.27
N ARG A 170 14.65 7.70 -6.55
CA ARG A 170 15.01 9.02 -7.08
C ARG A 170 16.17 8.96 -8.06
N GLU A 171 17.18 8.13 -7.80
CA GLU A 171 18.26 7.88 -8.76
C GLU A 171 17.72 7.26 -10.07
N ALA A 172 16.71 6.39 -9.96
CA ALA A 172 15.96 5.85 -11.10
C ALA A 172 14.98 6.85 -11.76
N ASN A 173 14.91 8.11 -11.30
CA ASN A 173 13.97 9.16 -11.73
C ASN A 173 12.48 8.80 -11.58
N ALA A 174 12.15 7.96 -10.61
CA ALA A 174 10.78 7.59 -10.26
C ALA A 174 10.21 8.46 -9.12
N ARG A 175 8.88 8.44 -9.01
CA ARG A 175 8.10 9.25 -8.07
C ARG A 175 7.58 8.36 -6.95
N VAL A 176 8.07 8.57 -5.74
CA VAL A 176 7.70 7.72 -4.59
C VAL A 176 6.46 8.26 -3.89
N ILE A 177 5.59 7.32 -3.49
CA ILE A 177 4.44 7.54 -2.61
C ILE A 177 4.65 6.64 -1.39
N ILE A 178 4.75 7.21 -0.19
CA ILE A 178 4.75 6.40 1.03
C ILE A 178 3.31 6.24 1.49
N SER A 179 2.89 5.01 1.74
CA SER A 179 1.58 4.68 2.30
C SER A 179 1.78 4.13 3.71
N SER A 180 1.04 4.64 4.69
CA SER A 180 1.03 4.05 6.02
C SER A 180 0.34 2.68 5.98
N ARG A 181 0.80 1.70 6.77
CA ARG A 181 0.22 0.34 6.75
C ARG A 181 -1.29 0.29 7.03
N ILE A 182 -1.92 -0.78 6.52
CA ILE A 182 -3.23 -1.22 7.02
C ILE A 182 -3.14 -1.51 8.54
N PRO A 183 -4.07 -0.98 9.36
CA PRO A 183 -4.17 -1.31 10.78
C PRO A 183 -4.73 -2.73 10.96
N LYS A 184 -4.44 -3.32 12.13
CA LYS A 184 -5.08 -4.56 12.56
C LYS A 184 -6.59 -4.31 12.74
N ASN A 185 -7.39 -5.36 12.52
CA ASN A 185 -8.82 -5.35 12.81
C ASN A 185 -9.07 -5.09 14.32
N TRP A 186 -10.33 -4.82 14.67
CA TRP A 186 -10.78 -4.73 16.06
C TRP A 186 -10.35 -5.94 16.89
N ASN A 187 -9.78 -5.68 18.06
CA ASN A 187 -9.59 -6.67 19.11
C ASN A 187 -10.97 -7.03 19.70
N MET A 188 -11.47 -8.20 19.34
CA MET A 188 -12.72 -8.74 19.91
C MET A 188 -12.53 -9.04 21.39
N ALA A 189 -13.42 -8.49 22.21
CA ALA A 189 -13.42 -8.68 23.65
C ALA A 189 -13.71 -10.13 24.05
N ALA A 190 -12.92 -10.68 24.98
CA ALA A 190 -13.32 -11.87 25.73
C ALA A 190 -14.15 -11.44 26.94
N ASN A 191 -15.24 -12.18 27.21
CA ASN A 191 -16.01 -12.10 28.45
C ASN A 191 -16.49 -10.68 28.85
N GLY A 192 -17.19 -9.98 27.95
CA GLY A 192 -17.96 -8.78 28.31
C GLY A 192 -17.14 -7.49 28.48
N THR A 193 -15.91 -7.44 27.99
CA THR A 193 -15.20 -6.17 27.75
C THR A 193 -15.69 -5.51 26.46
N THR A 194 -15.26 -4.27 26.18
CA THR A 194 -15.60 -3.54 24.96
C THR A 194 -14.59 -3.86 23.85
N ASP A 195 -15.07 -4.08 22.62
CA ASP A 195 -14.21 -4.22 21.44
C ASP A 195 -13.39 -2.94 21.20
N THR A 196 -12.10 -3.09 20.90
CA THR A 196 -11.18 -1.95 20.72
C THR A 196 -10.38 -2.04 19.44
N LEU A 197 -10.18 -0.91 18.78
CA LEU A 197 -9.08 -0.75 17.83
C LEU A 197 -7.78 -0.52 18.60
N ASP A 198 -6.64 -0.76 17.95
CA ASP A 198 -5.33 -0.37 18.48
C ASP A 198 -5.28 1.16 18.73
N THR A 199 -4.31 1.58 19.54
CA THR A 199 -4.01 2.99 19.81
C THR A 199 -2.56 3.35 19.49
N ASN A 200 -1.71 2.36 19.21
CA ASN A 200 -0.30 2.57 18.89
C ASN A 200 -0.04 2.35 17.38
N TYR A 201 0.06 3.45 16.64
CA TYR A 201 0.31 3.43 15.20
C TYR A 201 1.73 3.90 14.83
N LYS A 202 2.74 3.62 15.67
CA LYS A 202 4.13 4.11 15.47
C LYS A 202 4.69 3.98 14.04
N PHE A 203 4.36 2.91 13.31
CA PHE A 203 4.82 2.72 11.93
C PHE A 203 4.13 3.64 10.91
N ARG A 204 2.88 4.05 11.14
CA ARG A 204 2.23 5.15 10.40
C ARG A 204 3.02 6.44 10.64
N ASP A 205 3.36 6.72 11.90
CA ASP A 205 4.03 7.97 12.28
C ASP A 205 5.44 8.04 11.72
N TYR A 206 6.20 6.94 11.75
CA TYR A 206 7.51 6.85 11.10
C TYR A 206 7.42 6.99 9.56
N ALA A 207 6.42 6.36 8.93
CA ALA A 207 6.19 6.49 7.49
C ALA A 207 5.85 7.95 7.09
N GLN A 208 5.01 8.63 7.88
CA GLN A 208 4.68 10.04 7.69
C GLN A 208 5.93 10.92 7.85
N GLN A 209 6.72 10.72 8.91
CA GLN A 209 7.96 11.48 9.15
C GLN A 209 8.96 11.36 7.99
N VAL A 210 9.17 10.16 7.46
CA VAL A 210 10.06 9.97 6.29
C VAL A 210 9.50 10.67 5.06
N ALA A 211 8.18 10.64 4.85
CA ALA A 211 7.55 11.31 3.71
C ALA A 211 7.69 12.84 3.79
N GLU A 212 7.52 13.41 4.98
CA GLU A 212 7.71 14.83 5.27
C GLU A 212 9.18 15.26 5.12
N GLU A 213 10.12 14.51 5.72
CA GLU A 213 11.56 14.78 5.69
C GLU A 213 12.10 14.78 4.25
N LEU A 214 11.76 13.72 3.50
CA LEU A 214 12.24 13.58 2.12
C LEU A 214 11.40 14.35 1.11
N LYS A 215 10.22 14.88 1.48
CA LYS A 215 9.27 15.59 0.60
C LYS A 215 8.81 14.69 -0.55
N VAL A 216 8.20 13.56 -0.20
CA VAL A 216 7.51 12.65 -1.13
C VAL A 216 6.00 12.63 -0.84
N ASP A 217 5.20 12.17 -1.81
CA ASP A 217 3.75 12.07 -1.64
C ASP A 217 3.42 11.05 -0.51
N PHE A 218 2.45 11.36 0.36
CA PHE A 218 2.04 10.49 1.48
C PHE A 218 0.55 10.15 1.43
N VAL A 219 0.21 8.88 1.66
CA VAL A 219 -1.16 8.39 1.84
C VAL A 219 -1.31 7.84 3.25
N ASP A 220 -2.13 8.50 4.07
CA ASP A 220 -2.48 8.02 5.41
C ASP A 220 -3.54 6.91 5.34
N HIS A 221 -3.19 5.78 4.71
CA HIS A 221 -4.06 4.63 4.56
C HIS A 221 -4.53 4.12 5.93
N THR A 222 -3.66 4.17 6.96
CA THR A 222 -4.05 3.91 8.36
C THR A 222 -5.26 4.73 8.78
N TYR A 223 -5.25 6.05 8.60
CA TYR A 223 -6.40 6.91 8.95
C TYR A 223 -7.67 6.54 8.19
N TYR A 224 -7.60 6.33 6.86
CA TYR A 224 -8.78 6.02 6.05
C TYR A 224 -9.35 4.63 6.37
N THR A 225 -8.51 3.62 6.60
CA THR A 225 -8.97 2.33 7.10
C THR A 225 -9.60 2.45 8.48
N LEU A 226 -9.00 3.18 9.44
CA LEU A 226 -9.59 3.36 10.77
C LEU A 226 -10.94 4.07 10.72
N ARG A 227 -11.17 4.95 9.74
CA ARG A 227 -12.50 5.49 9.47
C ARG A 227 -13.47 4.41 8.99
N LEU A 228 -13.09 3.61 7.99
CA LEU A 228 -13.91 2.50 7.50
C LEU A 228 -14.29 1.53 8.63
N LEU A 229 -13.31 1.08 9.43
CA LEU A 229 -13.54 0.15 10.55
C LEU A 229 -14.46 0.75 11.63
N LYS A 230 -14.40 2.07 11.87
CA LYS A 230 -15.31 2.77 12.80
C LYS A 230 -16.71 2.97 12.24
N GLU A 231 -16.84 3.24 10.93
CA GLU A 231 -18.12 3.41 10.24
C GLU A 231 -18.87 2.07 10.07
N LEU A 232 -18.14 0.95 9.96
CA LEU A 232 -18.68 -0.42 9.95
C LEU A 232 -18.95 -0.98 11.36
N GLY A 233 -18.10 -0.64 12.33
CA GLY A 233 -18.10 -1.23 13.66
C GLY A 233 -17.56 -2.68 13.70
N PRO A 234 -17.42 -3.28 14.90
CA PRO A 234 -16.74 -4.57 15.11
C PRO A 234 -17.23 -5.72 14.24
N ALA A 235 -18.54 -6.01 14.25
CA ALA A 235 -19.11 -7.20 13.63
C ALA A 235 -19.00 -7.19 12.09
N GLU A 236 -19.20 -6.04 11.46
CA GLU A 236 -19.06 -5.90 10.00
C GLU A 236 -17.60 -5.80 9.58
N SER A 237 -16.74 -5.17 10.39
CA SER A 237 -15.29 -5.12 10.15
C SER A 237 -14.66 -6.51 10.08
N ASN A 238 -15.13 -7.46 10.92
CA ASN A 238 -14.66 -8.85 10.88
C ASN A 238 -14.85 -9.54 9.51
N LYS A 239 -15.79 -9.07 8.67
CA LYS A 239 -16.02 -9.62 7.32
C LYS A 239 -14.93 -9.22 6.32
N LEU A 240 -14.12 -8.20 6.62
CA LEU A 240 -13.00 -7.76 5.77
C LEU A 240 -11.74 -8.63 5.93
N TYR A 241 -11.63 -9.38 7.03
CA TYR A 241 -10.43 -10.14 7.38
C TYR A 241 -10.70 -11.65 7.34
N GLY A 242 -9.68 -12.46 7.05
CA GLY A 242 -9.82 -13.91 6.93
C GLY A 242 -9.71 -14.69 8.25
N HIS A 243 -10.16 -15.94 8.27
CA HIS A 243 -10.37 -16.72 9.49
C HIS A 243 -9.11 -17.37 10.13
N LYS A 244 -7.91 -17.19 9.56
CA LYS A 244 -6.63 -17.71 10.07
C LYS A 244 -5.75 -16.54 10.52
N SER A 245 -5.17 -16.61 11.71
CA SER A 245 -4.09 -15.73 12.17
C SER A 245 -2.75 -16.46 12.15
N ILE A 246 -1.63 -15.73 12.09
CA ILE A 246 -0.27 -16.30 12.19
C ILE A 246 -0.18 -17.15 13.47
N GLY A 247 0.20 -18.42 13.32
CA GLY A 247 0.37 -19.34 14.45
C GLY A 247 -0.91 -19.71 15.21
N SER A 248 -2.11 -19.38 14.71
CA SER A 248 -3.39 -19.72 15.36
C SER A 248 -4.50 -19.99 14.35
N PRO A 249 -4.65 -21.26 13.88
CA PRO A 249 -5.60 -21.62 12.82
C PRO A 249 -7.08 -21.50 13.21
N ASN A 250 -7.39 -21.27 14.50
CA ASN A 250 -8.75 -21.17 15.03
C ASN A 250 -9.10 -19.74 15.52
N ARG A 251 -8.34 -18.72 15.13
CA ARG A 251 -8.65 -17.30 15.42
C ARG A 251 -8.80 -16.53 14.13
N ILE A 252 -9.84 -15.69 14.05
CA ILE A 252 -9.96 -14.65 13.01
C ILE A 252 -8.62 -13.90 12.96
N GLY A 253 -8.01 -13.86 11.79
CA GLY A 253 -6.80 -13.10 11.55
C GLY A 253 -7.13 -11.63 11.66
N LEU A 254 -6.52 -10.93 12.61
CA LEU A 254 -6.67 -9.47 12.71
C LEU A 254 -5.91 -8.74 11.59
N ASP A 255 -4.97 -9.45 10.94
CA ASP A 255 -3.89 -8.83 10.19
C ASP A 255 -3.95 -9.16 8.69
N TYR A 256 -4.88 -10.02 8.24
CA TYR A 256 -4.93 -10.56 6.88
C TYR A 256 -6.26 -10.27 6.18
N LEU A 257 -6.22 -9.52 5.07
CA LEU A 257 -7.39 -9.16 4.26
C LEU A 257 -7.88 -10.33 3.39
N ASN A 258 -9.18 -10.57 3.39
CA ASN A 258 -9.84 -11.39 2.36
C ASN A 258 -10.19 -10.53 1.13
N MET A 259 -10.94 -11.07 0.15
CA MET A 259 -11.31 -10.31 -1.05
C MET A 259 -12.17 -9.06 -0.79
N GLU A 260 -13.03 -9.05 0.23
CA GLU A 260 -13.82 -7.87 0.60
C GLU A 260 -12.94 -6.82 1.29
N GLY A 261 -12.03 -7.27 2.17
CA GLY A 261 -11.02 -6.43 2.78
C GLY A 261 -10.11 -5.74 1.78
N GLY A 262 -9.55 -6.49 0.82
CA GLY A 262 -8.71 -5.93 -0.23
C GLY A 262 -9.41 -4.83 -1.03
N ARG A 263 -10.71 -4.98 -1.32
CA ARG A 263 -11.53 -3.94 -1.97
C ARG A 263 -11.72 -2.72 -1.06
N GLY A 264 -12.11 -2.92 0.20
CA GLY A 264 -12.33 -1.83 1.16
C GLY A 264 -11.07 -1.01 1.46
N MET A 265 -9.90 -1.67 1.46
CA MET A 265 -8.63 -0.97 1.58
C MET A 265 -8.24 -0.26 0.28
N ALA A 266 -8.47 -0.82 -0.90
CA ALA A 266 -8.24 -0.09 -2.16
C ALA A 266 -9.09 1.19 -2.27
N GLU A 267 -10.34 1.14 -1.79
CA GLU A 267 -11.17 2.34 -1.64
C GLU A 267 -10.65 3.30 -0.56
N SER A 268 -10.11 2.80 0.55
CA SER A 268 -9.49 3.62 1.61
C SER A 268 -8.23 4.34 1.11
N PHE A 269 -7.39 3.68 0.32
CA PHE A 269 -6.23 4.26 -0.37
C PHE A 269 -6.63 5.32 -1.40
N TYR A 270 -7.73 5.10 -2.13
CA TYR A 270 -8.25 6.04 -3.14
C TYR A 270 -9.03 7.22 -2.52
N SER A 271 -9.60 7.02 -1.31
CA SER A 271 -10.50 7.97 -0.63
C SER A 271 -10.00 9.40 -0.41
N PRO A 272 -8.70 9.71 -0.21
CA PRO A 272 -8.23 11.10 -0.08
C PRO A 272 -8.86 12.03 -1.13
N ARG A 273 -8.92 11.59 -2.39
CA ARG A 273 -9.51 12.31 -3.54
C ARG A 273 -10.83 12.99 -3.29
N ILE A 274 -11.74 12.30 -2.61
CA ILE A 274 -13.12 12.72 -2.50
C ILE A 274 -13.20 13.99 -1.63
N CYS A 275 -12.19 14.22 -0.78
CA CYS A 275 -12.02 15.45 0.00
C CYS A 275 -11.41 16.63 -0.81
N ALA A 276 -10.88 16.39 -2.02
CA ALA A 276 -10.36 17.44 -2.92
C ALA A 276 -11.47 18.26 -3.59
N THR A 277 -12.60 17.60 -3.87
CA THR A 277 -13.78 18.23 -4.46
C THR A 277 -14.63 18.88 -3.37
N PRO A 278 -14.98 20.19 -3.50
CA PRO A 278 -16.00 20.76 -2.63
C PRO A 278 -17.31 19.99 -2.82
N LEU A 279 -18.04 19.79 -1.73
CA LEU A 279 -19.19 18.88 -1.65
C LEU A 279 -20.47 19.44 -2.31
N PHE A 280 -20.32 20.17 -3.41
CA PHE A 280 -21.35 20.90 -4.16
C PHE A 280 -21.27 20.61 -5.67
N ALA A 281 -21.53 19.35 -6.05
CA ALA A 281 -22.05 18.98 -7.39
C ALA A 281 -22.53 17.51 -7.48
N LEU A 282 -23.04 16.91 -6.40
CA LEU A 282 -24.02 15.83 -6.58
C LEU A 282 -25.40 16.49 -6.75
N PRO A 283 -26.19 16.16 -7.79
CA PRO A 283 -27.56 16.64 -7.88
C PRO A 283 -28.33 16.26 -6.62
N SER A 284 -29.09 17.20 -6.06
CA SER A 284 -29.94 17.00 -4.88
C SER A 284 -31.10 16.06 -5.20
N TYR A 285 -30.83 14.74 -5.23
CA TYR A 285 -31.81 13.69 -5.50
C TYR A 285 -32.25 12.94 -4.23
N TYR A 286 -31.96 13.48 -3.05
CA TYR A 286 -32.24 12.83 -1.75
C TYR A 286 -33.09 13.65 -0.75
N ASP A 287 -33.63 14.81 -1.15
CA ASP A 287 -34.56 15.61 -0.32
C ASP A 287 -36.02 15.14 -0.41
N SER A 288 -36.24 13.84 -0.55
CA SER A 288 -37.56 13.20 -0.38
C SER A 288 -37.36 11.73 0.02
N PRO A 289 -37.72 11.33 1.27
CA PRO A 289 -37.53 9.96 1.70
C PRO A 289 -38.52 9.03 0.98
N PRO A 290 -38.07 8.05 0.17
CA PRO A 290 -38.97 7.00 -0.30
C PRO A 290 -39.42 6.16 0.90
N ASN A 291 -40.70 5.78 0.90
CA ASN A 291 -41.38 5.17 2.05
C ASN A 291 -40.70 3.85 2.47
N VAL A 292 -39.94 3.88 3.58
CA VAL A 292 -38.92 2.88 3.96
C VAL A 292 -39.51 1.53 4.42
N SER A 293 -40.83 1.40 4.47
CA SER A 293 -41.56 0.26 5.06
C SER A 293 -41.54 -1.05 4.25
N LYS A 294 -40.83 -1.15 3.11
CA LYS A 294 -40.84 -2.33 2.22
C LYS A 294 -39.49 -2.87 1.72
N LEU A 295 -38.35 -2.34 2.19
CA LEU A 295 -37.03 -2.73 1.67
C LEU A 295 -36.03 -3.26 2.72
N LEU A 296 -36.49 -3.56 3.95
CA LEU A 296 -35.66 -4.18 4.98
C LEU A 296 -35.74 -5.70 4.91
N SER A 297 -34.81 -6.31 4.17
CA SER A 297 -34.26 -7.62 4.56
C SER A 297 -32.89 -7.38 5.23
N PRO A 298 -32.53 -8.07 6.33
CA PRO A 298 -31.32 -7.71 7.10
C PRO A 298 -29.98 -7.93 6.37
N ASN A 299 -29.98 -8.55 5.19
CA ASN A 299 -28.77 -9.16 4.62
C ASN A 299 -28.08 -8.31 3.52
N ASN A 300 -28.64 -7.17 3.10
CA ASN A 300 -28.19 -6.42 1.91
C ASN A 300 -27.69 -4.98 2.17
N LEU A 301 -27.56 -4.54 3.43
CA LEU A 301 -27.11 -3.17 3.74
C LEU A 301 -25.61 -2.92 3.42
N PHE A 302 -24.79 -3.97 3.45
CA PHE A 302 -23.35 -3.89 3.18
C PHE A 302 -23.05 -3.67 1.68
N SER A 303 -23.69 -4.45 0.81
CA SER A 303 -23.48 -4.34 -0.64
C SER A 303 -23.91 -2.98 -1.19
N PHE A 304 -25.05 -2.43 -0.75
CA PHE A 304 -25.62 -1.19 -1.31
C PHE A 304 -24.76 0.07 -1.06
N LYS A 305 -24.11 0.18 0.11
CA LYS A 305 -23.20 1.30 0.43
C LYS A 305 -21.85 1.21 -0.29
N PHE A 306 -21.31 0.01 -0.47
CA PHE A 306 -20.09 -0.23 -1.24
C PHE A 306 -20.32 -0.01 -2.75
N HIS A 307 -21.38 -0.64 -3.30
CA HIS A 307 -21.68 -0.56 -4.72
C HIS A 307 -21.95 0.89 -5.16
N SER A 308 -22.75 1.66 -4.40
CA SER A 308 -23.07 3.05 -4.80
C SER A 308 -21.86 3.99 -4.94
N ARG A 309 -20.73 3.75 -4.24
CA ARG A 309 -19.49 4.54 -4.41
C ARG A 309 -18.64 4.05 -5.59
N MET A 310 -18.51 2.74 -5.78
CA MET A 310 -17.82 2.19 -6.96
C MET A 310 -18.59 2.44 -8.26
N GLU A 311 -19.93 2.34 -8.24
CA GLU A 311 -20.80 2.63 -9.38
C GLU A 311 -20.78 4.12 -9.75
N ALA A 312 -20.72 5.02 -8.77
CA ALA A 312 -20.49 6.45 -9.03
C ALA A 312 -19.12 6.70 -9.69
N ALA A 313 -18.06 6.00 -9.26
CA ALA A 313 -16.75 6.06 -9.92
C ALA A 313 -16.75 5.46 -11.33
N LEU A 314 -17.55 4.41 -11.59
CA LEU A 314 -17.74 3.79 -12.92
C LEU A 314 -18.51 4.68 -13.91
N ILE A 315 -19.21 5.72 -13.45
CA ILE A 315 -19.88 6.73 -14.31
C ILE A 315 -18.89 7.80 -14.76
N THR A 316 -17.75 7.97 -14.07
CA THR A 316 -16.64 8.82 -14.51
C THR A 316 -15.58 8.01 -15.27
N PRO A 317 -14.97 8.54 -16.35
CA PRO A 317 -13.85 7.84 -17.00
C PRO A 317 -12.69 7.66 -15.99
N PRO A 318 -12.09 6.46 -15.89
CA PRO A 318 -11.12 6.16 -14.85
C PRO A 318 -9.89 7.06 -14.96
N ALA A 319 -9.45 7.58 -13.81
CA ALA A 319 -8.42 8.60 -13.72
C ALA A 319 -7.08 8.10 -14.31
N THR A 320 -6.48 8.88 -15.22
CA THR A 320 -5.10 8.63 -15.69
C THR A 320 -4.12 8.70 -14.54
N ALA A 321 -2.90 8.15 -14.66
CA ALA A 321 -1.86 8.31 -13.64
C ALA A 321 -1.59 9.79 -13.24
N ASN A 322 -1.65 10.73 -14.20
CA ASN A 322 -1.49 12.16 -13.88
C ASN A 322 -2.72 12.73 -13.16
N THR A 323 -3.94 12.32 -13.53
CA THR A 323 -5.19 12.66 -12.80
C THR A 323 -5.23 11.98 -11.42
N PHE A 324 -4.58 10.82 -11.26
CA PHE A 324 -4.34 10.21 -9.97
C PHE A 324 -3.47 11.13 -9.12
N ILE A 325 -2.29 11.49 -9.60
CA ILE A 325 -1.32 12.23 -8.77
C ILE A 325 -1.78 13.66 -8.52
N GLN A 326 -2.43 14.32 -9.48
CA GLN A 326 -3.12 15.59 -9.24
C GLN A 326 -4.25 15.44 -8.21
N GLY A 327 -5.08 14.40 -8.28
CA GLY A 327 -6.15 14.18 -7.31
C GLY A 327 -5.67 13.87 -5.88
N LEU A 328 -4.50 13.22 -5.72
CA LEU A 328 -3.84 13.10 -4.41
C LEU A 328 -3.37 14.48 -3.93
N ARG A 329 -2.68 15.23 -4.77
CA ARG A 329 -2.13 16.56 -4.42
C ARG A 329 -3.21 17.60 -4.09
N CYS A 330 -4.36 17.54 -4.77
CA CYS A 330 -5.52 18.39 -4.49
C CYS A 330 -6.31 17.98 -3.24
N SER A 331 -6.15 16.75 -2.74
CA SER A 331 -6.97 16.23 -1.63
C SER A 331 -6.68 16.77 -0.24
N GLY A 332 -5.62 17.57 -0.08
CA GLY A 332 -5.27 18.11 1.23
C GLY A 332 -4.93 17.01 2.24
N SER A 333 -4.36 15.88 1.79
CA SER A 333 -3.77 14.83 2.64
C SER A 333 -2.48 15.33 3.32
N ASN A 334 -2.64 16.37 4.16
CA ASN A 334 -1.66 17.01 5.03
C ASN A 334 -0.27 17.35 4.46
N LEU A 335 -0.12 17.52 3.15
CA LEU A 335 1.01 18.30 2.62
C LEU A 335 0.74 19.80 2.82
N LEU A 336 1.36 20.34 3.88
CA LEU A 336 1.55 21.78 4.08
C LEU A 336 2.16 22.41 2.83
N SER A 337 1.41 23.33 2.21
CA SER A 337 1.90 24.31 1.22
C SER A 337 2.86 23.77 0.16
N TYR A 338 2.32 23.22 -0.93
CA TYR A 338 3.13 22.86 -2.09
C TYR A 338 4.00 24.03 -2.57
N LEU A 339 5.28 23.75 -2.71
CA LEU A 339 6.27 24.63 -3.33
C LEU A 339 6.15 24.52 -4.85
N SER A 340 6.28 25.64 -5.55
CA SER A 340 6.66 25.62 -6.97
C SER A 340 8.14 25.23 -7.11
N ASP A 341 8.61 25.04 -8.36
CA ASP A 341 9.98 24.64 -8.69
C ASP A 341 11.09 25.61 -8.19
N GLU A 342 10.70 26.77 -7.62
CA GLU A 342 11.57 27.78 -7.01
C GLU A 342 11.55 27.80 -5.46
N GLY A 343 10.89 26.83 -4.81
CA GLY A 343 10.96 26.68 -3.35
C GLY A 343 10.21 27.75 -2.53
N LYS A 344 9.20 28.41 -3.10
CA LYS A 344 8.31 29.34 -2.37
C LYS A 344 6.93 28.73 -2.14
N ALA A 345 6.40 28.89 -0.93
CA ALA A 345 5.09 28.39 -0.54
C ALA A 345 3.96 29.11 -1.29
N VAL A 346 3.24 28.38 -2.14
CA VAL A 346 2.09 28.93 -2.87
C VAL A 346 0.85 28.90 -1.96
N LYS A 347 0.51 30.04 -1.36
CA LYS A 347 -0.85 30.21 -0.81
C LYS A 347 -1.85 30.25 -1.97
N ASN A 348 -2.82 29.32 -1.93
CA ASN A 348 -3.93 29.16 -2.86
C ASN A 348 -3.54 28.54 -4.22
N VAL A 349 -3.53 27.20 -4.29
CA VAL A 349 -3.81 26.51 -5.56
C VAL A 349 -5.31 26.62 -5.81
N ALA A 350 -5.72 27.55 -6.66
CA ALA A 350 -7.07 27.56 -7.18
C ALA A 350 -7.23 26.36 -8.14
N CYS A 351 -8.05 25.39 -7.75
CA CYS A 351 -8.45 24.30 -8.65
C CYS A 351 -9.31 24.90 -9.77
N SER A 352 -8.70 25.24 -10.91
CA SER A 352 -9.43 25.82 -12.04
C SER A 352 -10.30 24.75 -12.69
N THR A 353 -11.61 24.87 -12.55
CA THR A 353 -12.56 24.09 -13.34
C THR A 353 -12.45 24.45 -14.82
N ARG A 354 -12.21 23.44 -15.66
CA ARG A 354 -12.47 23.44 -17.09
C ARG A 354 -13.21 22.15 -17.46
#